data_AF-A0A525BX02-F1
#
_entry.id   AF-A0A525BX02-F1
#
_cell.length_a   1.000
_cell.length_b   1.000
_cell.length_c   1.000
_cell.angle_alpha   90.00
_cell.angle_beta   90.00
_cell.angle_gamma   90.00
#
_symmetry.space_group_name_H-M   'P 1'
#
loop_
_entity.id
_entity.type
_entity.pdbx_description
1 polymer ?
#
loop_
_entity_poly.entity_id
_entity_poly.type
_entity_poly.pdbx_seq_one_letter_code
_entity_poly.pdbx_strand_id
1 'polypeptide(L)'
;MKNNNKNLFASIFENIRAWQFAALAIMVVSLLRCLRFPNLWSYTHILFNYEFGFTKRGGIGALVRFFDADYVVSYKLFFIFSMLVFIANIALLAIMVFRLIKSGNPMFIMAAFVFVSSFGVGYLAHSVGYADHLALLFVLISFFIKSFYARLIYVFLFMFCIIFVHEGMFVIYYPVVFVSLLMQIGDKNKLLKIILLLSVSLFISVAVFLISRSPLERASAYKMRTVATMRVEKELLEKVMAYEKITGKPMPMVADNLPSVRRDAFNVLHKKPSATFDKNLSFWKRERHVDRFIDSILVTLPTIMLLLIISIKAMYRSDIPRKIIFLAAVSVFSPLSLHLIAWD
;
A
#
# COMPACT_ATOMS: atom_id res chain seq x y z
N MET A 1 4.55 -50.98 17.43
CA MET A 1 3.76 -50.22 16.42
C MET A 1 3.74 -48.69 16.60
N LYS A 2 4.50 -48.05 17.53
CA LYS A 2 4.43 -46.58 17.76
C LYS A 2 5.38 -45.69 16.93
N ASN A 3 6.22 -46.23 16.05
CA ASN A 3 7.23 -45.45 15.31
C ASN A 3 6.91 -45.09 13.84
N ASN A 4 5.88 -45.66 13.21
CA ASN A 4 5.62 -45.40 11.78
C ASN A 4 4.88 -44.08 11.49
N ASN A 5 4.13 -43.51 12.45
CA ASN A 5 3.33 -42.30 12.19
C ASN A 5 4.15 -41.00 12.15
N LYS A 6 5.35 -40.95 12.74
CA LYS A 6 6.22 -39.77 12.63
C LYS A 6 6.78 -39.57 11.22
N ASN A 7 6.94 -40.66 10.47
CA ASN A 7 7.48 -40.61 9.11
C ASN A 7 6.44 -40.10 8.10
N LEU A 8 5.15 -40.33 8.33
CA LEU A 8 4.10 -39.91 7.40
C LEU A 8 3.90 -38.39 7.38
N PHE A 9 3.91 -37.73 8.53
CA PHE A 9 3.80 -36.26 8.56
C PHE A 9 5.06 -35.58 8.03
N ALA A 10 6.24 -36.15 8.28
CA ALA A 10 7.48 -35.62 7.72
C ALA A 10 7.51 -35.74 6.19
N SER A 11 7.10 -36.88 5.63
CA SER A 11 7.10 -37.12 4.18
C SER A 11 6.15 -36.20 3.41
N ILE A 12 5.04 -35.78 4.03
CA ILE A 12 4.12 -34.79 3.45
C ILE A 12 4.83 -33.44 3.19
N PHE A 13 5.78 -33.04 4.04
CA PHE A 13 6.51 -31.77 3.88
C PHE A 13 7.75 -31.86 2.98
N GLU A 14 8.11 -33.05 2.48
CA GLU A 14 9.30 -33.23 1.63
C GLU A 14 9.14 -32.64 0.23
N ASN A 15 7.91 -32.58 -0.31
CA ASN A 15 7.67 -32.05 -1.65
C ASN A 15 7.49 -30.51 -1.66
N ILE A 16 8.58 -29.78 -1.45
CA ILE A 16 8.60 -28.30 -1.43
C ILE A 16 7.99 -27.69 -2.71
N ARG A 17 8.21 -28.30 -3.87
CA ARG A 17 7.68 -27.80 -5.15
C ARG A 17 6.16 -27.89 -5.21
N ALA A 18 5.56 -28.98 -4.73
CA ALA A 18 4.12 -29.11 -4.63
C ALA A 18 3.51 -28.03 -3.72
N TRP A 19 4.16 -27.74 -2.58
CA TRP A 19 3.70 -26.68 -1.67
C TRP A 19 3.78 -25.28 -2.28
N GLN A 20 4.85 -24.97 -3.01
CA GLN A 20 4.97 -23.71 -3.73
C GLN A 20 3.90 -23.56 -4.81
N PHE A 21 3.63 -24.62 -5.57
CA PHE A 21 2.57 -24.63 -6.58
C PHE A 21 1.19 -24.42 -5.94
N ALA A 22 0.87 -25.15 -4.86
CA ALA A 22 -0.38 -25.01 -4.15
C ALA A 22 -0.57 -23.58 -3.58
N ALA A 23 0.47 -23.01 -2.97
CA ALA A 23 0.42 -21.63 -2.47
C ALA A 23 0.21 -20.61 -3.59
N LEU A 24 0.86 -20.79 -4.74
CA LEU A 24 0.67 -19.95 -5.92
C LEU A 24 -0.77 -20.05 -6.46
N ALA A 25 -1.31 -21.26 -6.57
CA ALA A 25 -2.67 -21.49 -7.03
C ALA A 25 -3.70 -20.79 -6.13
N ILE A 26 -3.56 -20.92 -4.81
CA ILE A 26 -4.43 -20.23 -3.85
C ILE A 26 -4.27 -18.71 -3.97
N MET A 27 -3.04 -18.21 -4.08
CA MET A 27 -2.79 -16.78 -4.26
C MET A 27 -3.49 -16.26 -5.52
N VAL A 28 -3.36 -16.97 -6.66
CA VAL A 28 -4.02 -16.60 -7.92
C VAL A 28 -5.54 -16.57 -7.76
N VAL A 29 -6.14 -17.59 -7.14
CA VAL A 29 -7.60 -17.62 -6.88
C VAL A 29 -8.03 -16.44 -5.99
N SER A 30 -7.29 -16.16 -4.90
CA SER A 30 -7.53 -15.01 -4.02
C SER A 30 -7.48 -13.68 -4.76
N LEU A 31 -6.51 -13.51 -5.67
CA LEU A 31 -6.35 -12.31 -6.48
C LEU A 31 -7.48 -12.17 -7.50
N LEU A 32 -7.76 -13.21 -8.28
CA LEU A 32 -8.78 -13.19 -9.33
C LEU A 32 -10.18 -12.90 -8.79
N ARG A 33 -10.51 -13.41 -7.60
CA ARG A 33 -11.81 -13.16 -6.95
C ARG A 33 -12.03 -11.67 -6.62
N CYS A 34 -10.96 -10.93 -6.38
CA CYS A 34 -11.03 -9.55 -5.89
C CYS A 34 -10.44 -8.52 -6.85
N LEU A 35 -9.95 -8.94 -8.01
CA LEU A 35 -9.27 -8.07 -8.97
C LEU A 35 -10.22 -6.97 -9.44
N ARG A 36 -9.81 -5.73 -9.22
CA ARG A 36 -10.43 -4.55 -9.78
C ARG A 36 -9.42 -3.80 -10.61
N PHE A 37 -9.89 -3.24 -11.71
CA PHE A 37 -9.07 -2.36 -12.52
C PHE A 37 -8.91 -0.98 -11.84
N PRO A 38 -7.80 -0.26 -12.13
CA PRO A 38 -7.59 1.10 -11.68
C PRO A 38 -8.83 1.96 -11.93
N ASN A 39 -9.37 2.59 -10.88
CA ASN A 39 -10.59 3.36 -10.99
C ASN A 39 -10.29 4.86 -11.21
N LEU A 40 -11.34 5.64 -11.45
CA LEU A 40 -11.22 7.09 -11.65
C LEU A 40 -10.77 7.83 -10.38
N TRP A 41 -11.02 7.26 -9.20
CA TRP A 41 -10.59 7.86 -7.94
C TRP A 41 -9.07 7.84 -7.81
N SER A 42 -8.44 6.69 -8.07
CA SER A 42 -6.98 6.57 -8.06
C SER A 42 -6.34 7.37 -9.18
N TYR A 43 -6.93 7.40 -10.37
CA TYR A 43 -6.48 8.26 -11.46
C TYR A 43 -6.52 9.75 -11.10
N THR A 44 -7.60 10.21 -10.45
CA THR A 44 -7.75 11.62 -10.03
C THR A 44 -6.60 12.09 -9.13
N HIS A 45 -6.05 11.21 -8.28
CA HIS A 45 -4.93 11.57 -7.39
C HIS A 45 -3.64 11.90 -8.15
N ILE A 46 -3.46 11.37 -9.37
CA ILE A 46 -2.31 11.71 -10.22
C ILE A 46 -2.44 13.11 -10.79
N LEU A 47 -3.65 13.66 -10.85
CA LEU A 47 -3.88 15.01 -11.36
C LEU A 47 -3.51 16.10 -10.33
N PHE A 48 -3.30 15.73 -9.06
CA PHE A 48 -2.88 16.66 -8.02
C PHE A 48 -1.41 17.04 -8.21
N ASN A 49 -1.14 18.34 -8.29
CA ASN A 49 0.22 18.86 -8.47
C ASN A 49 0.38 20.20 -7.73
N TYR A 50 1.56 20.82 -7.84
CA TYR A 50 1.92 22.03 -7.09
C TYR A 50 1.73 23.35 -7.85
N GLU A 51 1.12 23.34 -9.05
CA GLU A 51 0.89 24.54 -9.87
C GLU A 51 0.00 25.58 -9.16
N PHE A 52 -0.90 25.11 -8.30
CA PHE A 52 -1.84 25.95 -7.56
C PHE A 52 -1.41 26.20 -6.10
N GLY A 53 -0.17 25.84 -5.76
CA GLY A 53 0.39 25.88 -4.41
C GLY A 53 0.66 24.49 -3.84
N PHE A 54 1.36 24.45 -2.70
CA PHE A 54 1.66 23.20 -2.02
C PHE A 54 0.36 22.49 -1.61
N THR A 55 0.25 21.21 -1.95
CA THR A 55 -0.89 20.38 -1.57
C THR A 55 -0.39 19.00 -1.13
N LYS A 56 -1.04 18.42 -0.13
CA LYS A 56 -0.77 17.03 0.21
C LYS A 56 -1.13 16.16 -0.99
N ARG A 57 -0.41 15.07 -1.20
CA ARG A 57 -0.64 14.12 -2.30
C ARG A 57 -0.33 14.65 -3.71
N GLY A 58 0.24 15.86 -3.82
CA GLY A 58 0.63 16.46 -5.10
C GLY A 58 1.92 15.91 -5.71
N GLY A 59 2.63 15.04 -4.99
CA GLY A 59 3.95 14.54 -5.40
C GLY A 59 3.94 13.77 -6.72
N ILE A 60 2.96 12.87 -6.93
CA ILE A 60 2.89 12.09 -8.19
C ILE A 60 2.58 13.01 -9.37
N GLY A 61 1.59 13.90 -9.26
CA GLY A 61 1.25 14.76 -10.38
C GLY A 61 2.33 15.79 -10.68
N ALA A 62 3.10 16.24 -9.68
CA ALA A 62 4.29 17.06 -9.92
C ALA A 62 5.35 16.31 -10.72
N LEU A 63 5.60 15.02 -10.42
CA LEU A 63 6.51 14.19 -11.21
C LEU A 63 6.01 13.96 -12.63
N VAL A 64 4.72 13.66 -12.80
CA VAL A 64 4.11 13.50 -14.13
C VAL A 64 4.24 14.78 -14.96
N ARG A 65 4.01 15.94 -14.35
CA ARG A 65 4.17 17.25 -14.98
C ARG A 65 5.61 17.57 -15.34
N PHE A 66 6.58 17.16 -14.51
CA PHE A 66 7.99 17.39 -14.77
C PHE A 66 8.46 16.78 -16.10
N PHE A 67 7.89 15.66 -16.51
CA PHE A 67 8.19 15.03 -17.79
C PHE A 67 7.48 15.68 -19.00
N ASP A 68 6.61 16.67 -18.75
CA ASP A 68 5.85 17.49 -19.71
C ASP A 68 5.30 16.76 -20.93
N ALA A 69 4.92 15.50 -20.73
CA ALA A 69 4.40 14.67 -21.79
C ALA A 69 2.90 14.50 -21.56
N ASP A 70 2.09 15.12 -22.41
CA ASP A 70 0.63 14.99 -22.40
C ASP A 70 0.17 13.53 -22.37
N TYR A 71 0.96 12.62 -22.98
CA TYR A 71 0.72 11.18 -22.94
C TYR A 71 0.84 10.56 -21.54
N VAL A 72 1.66 11.13 -20.65
CA VAL A 72 1.88 10.62 -19.28
C VAL A 72 0.65 10.83 -18.40
N VAL A 73 -0.18 11.82 -18.74
CA VAL A 73 -1.44 12.07 -18.06
C VAL A 73 -2.54 11.12 -18.54
N SER A 74 -2.37 10.40 -19.65
CA SER A 74 -3.45 9.55 -20.18
C SER A 74 -3.84 8.42 -19.21
N TYR A 75 -5.15 8.16 -19.11
CA TYR A 75 -5.68 7.05 -18.32
C TYR A 75 -5.12 5.69 -18.77
N LYS A 76 -4.82 5.53 -20.07
CA LYS A 76 -4.21 4.30 -20.61
C LYS A 76 -2.82 4.04 -20.02
N LEU A 77 -1.96 5.05 -19.98
CA LEU A 77 -0.63 4.88 -19.38
C LEU A 77 -0.73 4.64 -17.88
N PHE A 78 -1.60 5.39 -17.19
CA PHE A 78 -1.90 5.16 -15.78
C PHE A 78 -2.32 3.71 -15.51
N PHE A 79 -3.21 3.17 -16.33
CA PHE A 79 -3.67 1.79 -16.22
C PHE A 79 -2.50 0.80 -16.35
N ILE A 80 -1.69 0.93 -17.41
CA ILE A 80 -0.54 0.05 -17.65
C ILE A 80 0.45 0.13 -16.50
N PHE A 81 0.82 1.34 -16.09
CA PHE A 81 1.73 1.57 -14.97
C PHE A 81 1.21 0.93 -13.68
N SER A 82 -0.07 1.14 -13.36
CA SER A 82 -0.71 0.56 -12.18
C SER A 82 -0.69 -0.97 -12.19
N MET A 83 -0.96 -1.58 -13.35
CA MET A 83 -0.90 -3.02 -13.51
C MET A 83 0.53 -3.56 -13.37
N LEU A 84 1.53 -2.85 -13.91
CA LEU A 84 2.94 -3.24 -13.76
C LEU A 84 3.41 -3.18 -12.31
N VAL A 85 3.07 -2.10 -11.58
CA VAL A 85 3.38 -1.97 -10.15
C VAL A 85 2.70 -3.09 -9.35
N PHE A 86 1.43 -3.36 -9.64
CA PHE A 86 0.69 -4.45 -9.00
C PHE A 86 1.33 -5.82 -9.26
N ILE A 87 1.66 -6.14 -10.51
CA ILE A 87 2.35 -7.40 -10.88
C ILE A 87 3.70 -7.51 -10.16
N ALA A 88 4.47 -6.42 -10.09
CA ALA A 88 5.74 -6.40 -9.37
C ALA A 88 5.55 -6.69 -7.87
N ASN A 89 4.53 -6.10 -7.23
CA ASN A 89 4.18 -6.40 -5.85
C ASN A 89 3.84 -7.89 -5.65
N ILE A 90 2.98 -8.45 -6.50
CA ILE A 90 2.60 -9.86 -6.42
C ILE A 90 3.80 -10.77 -6.64
N ALA A 91 4.69 -10.45 -7.58
CA ALA A 91 5.91 -11.22 -7.82
C ALA A 91 6.84 -11.22 -6.60
N LEU A 92 7.08 -10.07 -5.97
CA LEU A 92 7.92 -9.97 -4.77
C LEU A 92 7.30 -10.71 -3.58
N LEU A 93 5.98 -10.61 -3.39
CA LEU A 93 5.25 -11.36 -2.36
C LEU A 93 5.35 -12.88 -2.60
N ALA A 94 5.17 -13.34 -3.85
CA ALA A 94 5.33 -14.74 -4.21
C ALA A 94 6.75 -15.23 -3.90
N ILE A 95 7.78 -14.44 -4.20
CA ILE A 95 9.17 -14.77 -3.86
C ILE A 95 9.35 -14.91 -2.34
N MET A 96 8.75 -14.03 -1.53
CA MET A 96 8.81 -14.12 -0.07
C MET A 96 8.09 -15.37 0.46
N VAL A 97 6.90 -15.67 -0.07
CA VAL A 97 6.13 -16.89 0.23
C VAL A 97 6.93 -18.14 -0.12
N PHE A 98 7.54 -18.18 -1.30
CA PHE A 98 8.37 -19.32 -1.73
C PHE A 98 9.60 -19.51 -0.87
N ARG A 99 10.21 -18.43 -0.35
CA ARG A 99 11.30 -18.50 0.63
C ARG A 99 10.84 -19.08 1.97
N LEU A 100 9.65 -18.70 2.44
CA LEU A 100 9.07 -19.28 3.66
C LEU A 100 8.82 -20.78 3.47
N ILE A 101 8.25 -21.20 2.35
CA ILE A 101 7.99 -22.61 2.06
C ILE A 101 9.29 -23.41 1.90
N LYS A 102 10.30 -22.84 1.22
CA LYS A 102 11.62 -23.48 1.01
C LYS A 102 12.38 -23.75 2.32
N SER A 103 12.02 -23.09 3.42
CA SER A 103 12.59 -23.39 4.73
C SER A 103 12.32 -24.82 5.22
N GLY A 104 11.30 -25.50 4.66
CA GLY A 104 10.86 -26.83 5.08
C GLY A 104 10.18 -26.85 6.46
N ASN A 105 10.08 -25.71 7.15
CA ASN A 105 9.47 -25.63 8.46
C ASN A 105 7.93 -25.65 8.34
N PRO A 106 7.23 -26.65 8.92
CA PRO A 106 5.78 -26.76 8.80
C PRO A 106 5.03 -25.50 9.26
N MET A 107 5.53 -24.79 10.28
CA MET A 107 4.88 -23.56 10.74
C MET A 107 4.98 -22.42 9.71
N PHE A 108 6.10 -22.31 8.99
CA PHE A 108 6.27 -21.29 7.95
C PHE A 108 5.49 -21.63 6.68
N ILE A 109 5.39 -22.91 6.35
CA ILE A 109 4.51 -23.38 5.28
C ILE A 109 3.06 -23.04 5.60
N MET A 110 2.60 -23.33 6.83
CA MET A 110 1.25 -22.97 7.27
C MET A 110 1.01 -21.45 7.25
N ALA A 111 1.96 -20.65 7.74
CA ALA A 111 1.87 -19.19 7.68
C ALA A 111 1.79 -18.67 6.24
N ALA A 112 2.55 -19.26 5.32
CA ALA A 112 2.48 -18.94 3.90
C ALA A 112 1.06 -19.20 3.34
N PHE A 113 0.46 -20.35 3.65
CA PHE A 113 -0.90 -20.68 3.23
C PHE A 113 -1.94 -19.70 3.79
N VAL A 114 -1.89 -19.43 5.09
CA VAL A 114 -2.78 -18.48 5.77
C VAL A 114 -2.65 -17.08 5.16
N PHE A 115 -1.43 -16.65 4.84
CA PHE A 115 -1.17 -15.38 4.19
C PHE A 115 -1.78 -15.32 2.78
N VAL A 116 -1.52 -16.31 1.91
CA VAL A 116 -2.02 -16.28 0.51
C VAL A 116 -3.54 -16.44 0.41
N SER A 117 -4.18 -17.03 1.43
CA SER A 117 -5.64 -17.11 1.54
C SER A 117 -6.28 -15.91 2.26
N SER A 118 -5.46 -15.00 2.81
CA SER A 118 -5.98 -13.89 3.63
C SER A 118 -6.72 -12.84 2.81
N PHE A 119 -7.60 -12.08 3.49
CA PHE A 119 -8.23 -10.89 2.91
C PHE A 119 -7.23 -9.83 2.47
N GLY A 120 -6.01 -9.81 3.03
CA GLY A 120 -4.96 -8.87 2.64
C GLY A 120 -4.58 -9.01 1.17
N VAL A 121 -4.42 -10.25 0.67
CA VAL A 121 -4.09 -10.50 -0.74
C VAL A 121 -5.23 -10.06 -1.66
N GLY A 122 -6.49 -10.36 -1.29
CA GLY A 122 -7.66 -9.89 -2.02
C GLY A 122 -7.78 -8.35 -2.03
N TYR A 123 -7.50 -7.70 -0.90
CA TYR A 123 -7.51 -6.25 -0.78
C TYR A 123 -6.47 -5.57 -1.68
N LEU A 124 -5.28 -6.17 -1.82
CA LEU A 124 -4.28 -5.67 -2.79
C LEU A 124 -4.81 -5.69 -4.22
N ALA A 125 -5.49 -6.76 -4.63
CA ALA A 125 -6.13 -6.85 -5.95
C ALA A 125 -7.34 -5.90 -6.12
N HIS A 126 -7.97 -5.49 -5.03
CA HIS A 126 -9.07 -4.54 -5.05
C HIS A 126 -8.62 -3.08 -5.22
N SER A 127 -7.40 -2.78 -4.78
CA SER A 127 -6.84 -1.43 -4.66
C SER A 127 -5.85 -1.10 -5.79
N VAL A 128 -5.93 -1.79 -6.93
CA VAL A 128 -5.01 -1.54 -8.05
C VAL A 128 -5.12 -0.08 -8.50
N GLY A 129 -3.95 0.54 -8.73
CA GLY A 129 -3.81 1.94 -9.11
C GLY A 129 -3.76 2.93 -7.95
N TYR A 130 -4.06 2.50 -6.72
CA TYR A 130 -3.81 3.33 -5.54
C TYR A 130 -2.31 3.49 -5.32
N ALA A 131 -1.90 4.69 -4.91
CA ALA A 131 -0.49 4.99 -4.71
C ALA A 131 0.15 4.13 -3.61
N ASP A 132 -0.64 3.54 -2.70
CA ASP A 132 -0.21 2.61 -1.66
C ASP A 132 0.55 1.41 -2.23
N HIS A 133 0.25 1.01 -3.48
CA HIS A 133 1.00 -0.02 -4.18
C HIS A 133 2.44 0.37 -4.45
N LEU A 134 2.73 1.66 -4.67
CA LEU A 134 4.10 2.14 -4.77
C LEU A 134 4.79 1.95 -3.41
N ALA A 135 4.20 2.44 -2.32
CA ALA A 135 4.79 2.27 -0.99
C ALA A 135 5.06 0.81 -0.63
N LEU A 136 4.10 -0.08 -0.91
CA LEU A 136 4.30 -1.51 -0.74
C LEU A 136 5.49 -2.02 -1.57
N LEU A 137 5.60 -1.62 -2.85
CA LEU A 137 6.70 -2.05 -3.73
C LEU A 137 8.06 -1.69 -3.15
N PHE A 138 8.23 -0.45 -2.69
CA PHE A 138 9.49 -0.01 -2.10
C PHE A 138 9.77 -0.73 -0.77
N VAL A 139 8.76 -0.94 0.07
CA VAL A 139 8.91 -1.73 1.30
C VAL A 139 9.38 -3.15 0.98
N LEU A 140 8.77 -3.80 0.00
CA LEU A 140 9.13 -5.16 -0.41
C LEU A 140 10.56 -5.20 -0.95
N ILE A 141 10.95 -4.27 -1.82
CA ILE A 141 12.33 -4.15 -2.33
C ILE A 141 13.32 -3.96 -1.18
N SER A 142 12.98 -3.17 -0.16
CA SER A 142 13.86 -2.91 0.99
C SER A 142 14.28 -4.21 1.70
N PHE A 143 13.40 -5.22 1.75
CA PHE A 143 13.70 -6.51 2.36
C PHE A 143 14.75 -7.33 1.60
N PHE A 144 14.99 -7.04 0.33
CA PHE A 144 16.05 -7.68 -0.47
C PHE A 144 17.42 -6.99 -0.31
N ILE A 145 17.47 -5.78 0.23
CA ILE A 145 18.73 -5.05 0.45
C ILE A 145 19.41 -5.59 1.71
N LYS A 146 20.54 -6.29 1.58
CA LYS A 146 21.21 -6.95 2.72
C LYS A 146 21.98 -5.98 3.63
N SER A 147 22.60 -4.94 3.05
CA SER A 147 23.41 -3.96 3.80
C SER A 147 22.53 -3.00 4.59
N PHE A 148 22.79 -2.85 5.89
CA PHE A 148 22.07 -1.93 6.76
C PHE A 148 22.10 -0.49 6.23
N TYR A 149 23.27 0.03 5.85
CA TYR A 149 23.41 1.42 5.41
C TYR A 149 22.74 1.66 4.06
N ALA A 150 22.89 0.73 3.11
CA ALA A 150 22.21 0.83 1.82
C ALA A 150 20.69 0.78 2.00
N ARG A 151 20.19 -0.09 2.88
CA ARG A 151 18.77 -0.18 3.21
C ARG A 151 18.28 1.09 3.91
N LEU A 152 19.04 1.64 4.86
CA LEU A 152 18.68 2.88 5.56
C LEU A 152 18.60 4.07 4.60
N ILE A 153 19.58 4.24 3.70
CA ILE A 153 19.57 5.29 2.67
C ILE A 153 18.37 5.11 1.74
N TYR A 154 18.15 3.89 1.26
CA TYR A 154 17.01 3.58 0.41
C TYR A 154 15.68 3.93 1.09
N VAL A 155 15.49 3.50 2.35
CA VAL A 155 14.29 3.79 3.14
C VAL A 155 14.14 5.29 3.39
N PHE A 156 15.22 5.99 3.71
CA PHE A 156 15.20 7.43 3.93
C PHE A 156 14.73 8.18 2.68
N LEU A 157 15.40 7.97 1.55
CA LEU A 157 15.06 8.63 0.29
C LEU A 157 13.64 8.30 -0.13
N PHE A 158 13.26 7.02 -0.04
CA PHE A 158 11.94 6.59 -0.44
C PHE A 158 10.84 7.16 0.47
N MET A 159 10.97 7.01 1.78
CA MET A 159 9.98 7.51 2.73
C MET A 159 9.86 9.03 2.66
N PHE A 160 10.98 9.73 2.43
CA PHE A 160 10.93 11.17 2.21
C PHE A 160 10.20 11.56 0.91
N CYS A 161 10.33 10.79 -0.18
CA CYS A 161 9.56 11.07 -1.40
C CYS A 161 8.08 10.70 -1.25
N ILE A 162 7.76 9.57 -0.59
CA ILE A 162 6.41 9.03 -0.58
C ILE A 162 5.45 9.83 0.32
N ILE A 163 5.95 10.55 1.32
CA ILE A 163 5.12 11.43 2.15
C ILE A 163 4.48 12.57 1.34
N PHE A 164 5.07 12.94 0.19
CA PHE A 164 4.46 13.90 -0.74
C PHE A 164 3.36 13.27 -1.61
N VAL A 165 3.31 11.94 -1.67
CA VAL A 165 2.30 11.16 -2.40
C VAL A 165 1.12 10.83 -1.51
N HIS A 166 1.39 10.30 -0.32
CA HIS A 166 0.40 10.12 0.72
C HIS A 166 1.13 9.91 2.04
N GLU A 167 0.97 10.86 2.93
CA GLU A 167 1.57 10.88 4.25
C GLU A 167 1.09 9.72 5.15
N GLY A 168 -0.11 9.17 4.90
CA GLY A 168 -0.62 7.97 5.58
C GLY A 168 0.24 6.72 5.34
N MET A 169 1.01 6.69 4.25
CA MET A 169 1.95 5.59 3.97
C MET A 169 3.08 5.51 5.00
N PHE A 170 3.46 6.63 5.62
CA PHE A 170 4.40 6.60 6.75
C PHE A 170 3.82 5.77 7.89
N VAL A 171 2.56 5.99 8.26
CA VAL A 171 1.90 5.28 9.36
C VAL A 171 1.75 3.79 9.05
N ILE A 172 1.37 3.43 7.81
CA ILE A 172 1.14 2.03 7.41
C ILE A 172 2.45 1.25 7.33
N TYR A 173 3.47 1.81 6.66
CA TYR A 173 4.61 1.03 6.19
C TYR A 173 5.89 1.26 6.99
N TYR A 174 6.09 2.47 7.53
CA TYR A 174 7.32 2.80 8.24
C TYR A 174 7.56 1.92 9.48
N PRO A 175 6.56 1.62 10.34
CA PRO A 175 6.77 0.78 11.51
C PRO A 175 7.33 -0.61 11.18
N VAL A 176 6.89 -1.20 10.07
CA VAL A 176 7.36 -2.52 9.61
C VAL A 176 8.82 -2.44 9.14
N VAL A 177 9.15 -1.42 8.33
CA VAL A 177 10.51 -1.20 7.83
C VAL A 177 11.48 -0.84 8.96
N PHE A 178 11.04 -0.02 9.91
CA PHE A 178 11.80 0.37 11.10
C PHE A 178 12.19 -0.85 11.93
N VAL A 179 11.22 -1.74 12.22
CA VAL A 179 11.48 -3.00 12.92
C VAL A 179 12.43 -3.88 12.12
N SER A 180 12.28 -3.96 10.80
CA SER A 180 13.18 -4.73 9.95
C SER A 180 14.63 -4.22 10.00
N LEU A 181 14.82 -2.90 10.04
CA LEU A 181 16.14 -2.28 10.23
C LEU A 181 16.69 -2.55 11.63
N LEU A 182 15.87 -2.47 12.67
CA LEU A 182 16.26 -2.84 14.04
C LEU A 182 16.77 -4.29 14.13
N MET A 183 16.11 -5.23 13.44
CA MET A 183 16.53 -6.63 13.39
C MET A 183 17.90 -6.84 12.71
N GLN A 184 18.37 -5.89 11.90
CA GLN A 184 19.71 -5.95 11.29
C GLN A 184 20.81 -5.31 12.15
N ILE A 185 20.46 -4.71 13.28
CA ILE A 185 21.44 -4.11 14.20
C ILE A 185 22.11 -5.25 14.99
N GLY A 186 23.15 -5.83 14.41
CA GLY A 186 24.11 -6.66 15.15
C GLY A 186 25.01 -5.83 16.07
N ASP A 187 25.90 -6.50 16.81
CA ASP A 187 26.69 -5.85 17.86
C ASP A 187 27.71 -4.82 17.34
N LYS A 188 28.26 -5.05 16.14
CA LYS A 188 29.21 -4.11 15.52
C LYS A 188 28.51 -2.80 15.17
N ASN A 189 29.03 -1.70 15.74
CA ASN A 189 28.53 -0.33 15.59
C ASN A 189 27.06 -0.16 16.01
N LYS A 190 26.59 -0.94 16.98
CA LYS A 190 25.20 -0.94 17.45
C LYS A 190 24.69 0.45 17.79
N LEU A 191 25.43 1.21 18.60
CA LEU A 191 25.03 2.55 19.02
C LEU A 191 24.89 3.51 17.82
N LEU A 192 25.88 3.54 16.92
CA LEU A 192 25.84 4.38 15.72
C LEU A 192 24.62 4.04 14.83
N LYS A 193 24.35 2.76 14.60
CA LYS A 193 23.20 2.32 13.80
C LYS A 193 21.87 2.73 14.43
N ILE A 194 21.75 2.63 15.76
CA ILE A 194 20.57 3.09 16.51
C ILE A 194 20.41 4.60 16.36
N ILE A 195 21.48 5.37 16.58
CA ILE A 195 21.45 6.83 16.43
C ILE A 195 21.00 7.21 15.02
N LEU A 196 21.62 6.65 13.98
CA LEU A 196 21.26 6.91 12.59
C LEU A 196 19.79 6.58 12.29
N LEU A 197 19.30 5.42 12.77
CA LEU A 197 17.91 5.02 12.58
C LEU A 197 16.95 5.97 13.29
N LEU A 198 17.25 6.39 14.52
CA LEU A 198 16.43 7.35 15.27
C LEU A 198 16.46 8.74 14.64
N SER A 199 17.61 9.21 14.16
CA SER A 199 17.74 10.48 13.44
C SER A 199 16.91 10.48 12.16
N VAL A 200 16.98 9.42 11.35
CA VAL A 200 16.14 9.25 10.15
C VAL A 200 14.66 9.22 10.52
N SER A 201 14.29 8.48 11.57
CA SER A 201 12.91 8.41 12.05
C SER A 201 12.36 9.76 12.49
N LEU A 202 13.16 10.51 13.26
CA LEU A 202 12.81 11.83 13.73
C LEU A 202 12.63 12.79 12.56
N PHE A 203 13.58 12.80 11.62
CA PHE A 203 13.50 13.64 10.42
C PHE A 203 12.23 13.37 9.61
N ILE A 204 11.95 12.10 9.29
CA ILE A 204 10.75 11.74 8.51
C ILE A 204 9.48 12.10 9.29
N SER A 205 9.44 11.87 10.61
CA SER A 205 8.29 12.22 11.44
C SER A 205 8.01 13.73 11.45
N VAL A 206 9.07 14.55 11.55
CA VAL A 206 8.96 16.01 11.46
C VAL A 206 8.48 16.42 10.07
N ALA A 207 9.03 15.83 9.00
CA ALA A 207 8.59 16.11 7.63
C ALA A 207 7.11 15.76 7.41
N VAL A 208 6.66 14.58 7.87
CA VAL A 208 5.26 14.16 7.84
C VAL A 208 4.39 15.19 8.57
N PHE A 209 4.78 15.60 9.77
CA PHE A 209 4.02 16.58 10.56
C PHE A 209 3.90 17.94 9.86
N LEU A 210 4.99 18.44 9.28
CA LEU A 210 5.02 19.70 8.55
C LEU A 210 4.11 19.62 7.30
N ILE A 211 4.27 18.59 6.46
CA ILE A 211 3.44 18.37 5.27
C ILE A 211 1.95 18.23 5.66
N SER A 212 1.67 17.52 6.75
CA SER A 212 0.32 17.32 7.27
C SER A 212 -0.36 18.60 7.76
N ARG A 213 0.40 19.67 8.01
CA ARG A 213 -0.12 20.97 8.45
C ARG A 213 -0.26 22.00 7.33
N SER A 214 0.05 21.63 6.09
CA SER A 214 -0.02 22.53 4.93
C SER A 214 -1.19 22.17 4.00
N PRO A 215 -2.45 22.46 4.38
CA PRO A 215 -3.59 22.27 3.48
C PRO A 215 -3.54 23.29 2.34
N LEU A 216 -4.08 22.90 1.19
CA LEU A 216 -4.21 23.80 0.06
C LEU A 216 -5.32 24.82 0.32
N GLU A 217 -5.14 26.07 -0.11
CA GLU A 217 -6.21 27.07 -0.01
C GLU A 217 -7.44 26.61 -0.81
N ARG A 218 -8.65 26.87 -0.29
CA ARG A 218 -9.91 26.45 -0.92
C ARG A 218 -10.06 26.99 -2.35
N ALA A 219 -9.64 28.22 -2.61
CA ALA A 219 -9.65 28.82 -3.94
C ALA A 219 -8.72 28.08 -4.91
N SER A 220 -7.51 27.74 -4.47
CA SER A 220 -6.55 26.95 -5.24
C SER A 220 -7.04 25.52 -5.51
N ALA A 221 -7.66 24.87 -4.53
CA ALA A 221 -8.26 23.55 -4.71
C ALA A 221 -9.38 23.56 -5.75
N TYR A 222 -10.21 24.62 -5.76
CA TYR A 222 -11.23 24.81 -6.78
C TYR A 222 -10.64 25.06 -8.18
N LYS A 223 -9.64 25.93 -8.29
CA LYS A 223 -8.93 26.17 -9.57
C LYS A 223 -8.31 24.88 -10.11
N MET A 224 -7.62 24.11 -9.26
CA MET A 224 -7.03 22.83 -9.63
C MET A 224 -8.08 21.85 -10.16
N ARG A 225 -9.24 21.74 -9.48
CA ARG A 225 -10.35 20.92 -9.94
C ARG A 225 -10.83 21.35 -11.32
N THR A 226 -11.05 22.64 -11.53
CA THR A 226 -11.55 23.16 -12.81
C THR A 226 -10.57 22.85 -13.93
N VAL A 227 -9.27 23.09 -13.72
CA VAL A 227 -8.23 22.79 -14.73
C VAL A 227 -8.12 21.30 -15.00
N ALA A 228 -8.16 20.45 -13.97
CA ALA A 228 -8.16 19.00 -14.14
C ALA A 228 -9.39 18.51 -14.92
N THR A 229 -10.57 19.07 -14.65
CA THR A 229 -11.81 18.73 -15.34
C THR A 229 -11.74 19.15 -16.81
N MET A 230 -11.34 20.39 -17.09
CA MET A 230 -11.21 20.90 -18.47
C MET A 230 -10.23 20.08 -19.30
N ARG A 231 -9.12 19.60 -18.71
CA ARG A 231 -8.15 18.73 -19.41
C ARG A 231 -8.76 17.41 -19.83
N VAL A 232 -9.48 16.76 -18.93
CA VAL A 232 -10.12 15.48 -19.22
C VAL A 232 -11.26 15.66 -20.24
N GLU A 233 -12.03 16.74 -20.14
CA GLU A 233 -13.06 17.10 -21.12
C GLU A 233 -12.45 17.41 -22.49
N LYS A 234 -11.31 18.11 -22.56
CA LYS A 234 -10.60 18.40 -23.82
C LYS A 234 -10.14 17.12 -24.52
N GLU A 235 -9.47 16.21 -23.80
CA GLU A 235 -9.01 14.93 -24.35
C GLU A 235 -10.20 14.10 -24.89
N LEU A 236 -11.34 14.16 -24.19
CA LEU A 236 -12.55 13.51 -24.64
C LEU A 236 -13.10 14.14 -25.92
N LEU A 237 -13.20 15.46 -25.98
CA LEU A 237 -13.70 16.17 -27.14
C LEU A 237 -12.85 15.86 -28.39
N GLU A 238 -11.53 15.84 -28.24
CA GLU A 238 -10.60 15.45 -29.31
C GLU A 238 -10.85 14.01 -29.80
N LYS A 239 -11.15 13.07 -28.90
CA LYS A 239 -11.52 11.69 -29.25
C LYS A 239 -12.86 11.58 -29.97
N VAL A 240 -13.87 12.34 -29.52
CA VAL A 240 -15.19 12.39 -30.16
C VAL A 240 -15.06 12.92 -31.59
N MET A 241 -14.35 14.03 -31.76
CA MET A 241 -14.10 14.61 -33.09
C MET A 241 -13.31 13.66 -34.00
N ALA A 242 -12.31 12.96 -33.47
CA ALA A 242 -11.55 11.97 -34.24
C ALA A 242 -12.41 10.76 -34.67
N TYR A 243 -13.27 10.26 -33.79
CA TYR A 243 -14.21 9.17 -34.11
C TYR A 243 -15.21 9.58 -35.19
N GLU A 244 -15.82 10.76 -35.04
CA GLU A 244 -16.77 11.31 -36.02
C GLU A 244 -16.11 11.50 -37.38
N LYS A 245 -14.88 12.01 -37.40
CA LYS A 245 -14.10 12.18 -38.63
C LYS A 245 -13.81 10.85 -39.34
N ILE A 246 -13.54 9.77 -38.59
CA ILE A 246 -13.21 8.44 -39.15
C ILE A 246 -14.47 7.71 -39.60
N THR A 247 -15.55 7.79 -38.84
CA THR A 247 -16.74 6.94 -39.04
C THR A 247 -17.89 7.65 -39.75
N GLY A 248 -17.87 8.99 -39.83
CA GLY A 248 -18.99 9.81 -40.29
C GLY A 248 -20.22 9.74 -39.38
N LYS A 249 -20.11 9.14 -38.18
CA LYS A 249 -21.20 8.96 -37.23
C LYS A 249 -20.88 9.63 -35.91
N PRO A 250 -21.86 10.24 -35.21
CA PRO A 250 -21.66 10.74 -33.87
C PRO A 250 -21.13 9.61 -32.98
N MET A 251 -20.12 9.91 -32.15
CA MET A 251 -19.65 8.92 -31.17
C MET A 251 -20.84 8.55 -30.30
N PRO A 252 -21.18 7.25 -30.15
CA PRO A 252 -22.26 6.86 -29.25
C PRO A 252 -21.90 7.40 -27.87
N MET A 253 -22.60 8.47 -27.45
CA MET A 253 -22.33 9.10 -26.17
C MET A 253 -22.61 8.06 -25.11
N VAL A 254 -21.55 7.47 -24.55
CA VAL A 254 -21.66 6.77 -23.28
C VAL A 254 -21.71 7.86 -22.21
N ALA A 255 -22.78 8.66 -22.22
CA ALA A 255 -22.97 9.85 -21.40
C ALA A 255 -22.78 9.56 -19.89
N ASP A 256 -22.98 8.30 -19.49
CA ASP A 256 -22.89 7.87 -18.10
C ASP A 256 -21.52 7.27 -17.69
N ASN A 257 -20.59 7.01 -18.62
CA ASN A 257 -19.27 6.41 -18.30
C ASN A 257 -18.06 7.26 -18.70
N LEU A 258 -18.28 8.52 -19.05
CA LEU A 258 -17.16 9.43 -19.27
C LEU A 258 -16.34 9.57 -17.98
N PRO A 259 -14.99 9.46 -18.05
CA PRO A 259 -14.07 9.68 -16.93
C PRO A 259 -14.22 11.07 -16.30
N SER A 260 -15.32 11.38 -15.61
CA SER A 260 -15.40 12.63 -14.87
C SER A 260 -14.46 12.52 -13.67
N VAL A 261 -13.62 13.55 -13.50
CA VAL A 261 -12.71 13.60 -12.37
C VAL A 261 -13.53 13.61 -11.07
N ARG A 262 -13.11 12.80 -10.09
CA ARG A 262 -13.84 12.65 -8.83
C ARG A 262 -13.80 13.96 -8.03
N ARG A 263 -14.91 14.72 -8.07
CA ARG A 263 -15.03 16.04 -7.42
C ARG A 263 -14.77 16.01 -5.92
N ASP A 264 -15.15 14.92 -5.27
CA ASP A 264 -14.97 14.68 -3.84
C ASP A 264 -13.49 14.57 -3.45
N ALA A 265 -12.61 14.13 -4.36
CA ALA A 265 -11.17 14.06 -4.11
C ALA A 265 -10.53 15.47 -3.96
N PHE A 266 -11.01 16.48 -4.68
CA PHE A 266 -10.54 17.86 -4.49
C PHE A 266 -11.12 18.52 -3.24
N ASN A 267 -12.31 18.09 -2.83
CA ASN A 267 -12.98 18.63 -1.65
C ASN A 267 -12.25 18.29 -0.34
N VAL A 268 -11.34 17.31 -0.34
CA VAL A 268 -10.54 16.97 0.85
C VAL A 268 -9.24 17.78 0.95
N LEU A 269 -8.71 18.32 -0.15
CA LEU A 269 -7.38 18.98 -0.18
C LEU A 269 -7.27 20.23 0.71
N HIS A 270 -8.38 20.91 0.94
CA HIS A 270 -8.44 22.13 1.77
C HIS A 270 -8.92 21.88 3.20
N LYS A 271 -9.29 20.63 3.53
CA LYS A 271 -9.80 20.30 4.86
C LYS A 271 -8.65 20.11 5.84
N LYS A 272 -8.83 20.65 7.05
CA LYS A 272 -7.94 20.36 8.16
C LYS A 272 -8.16 18.92 8.63
N PRO A 273 -7.11 18.20 9.08
CA PRO A 273 -7.27 16.85 9.61
C PRO A 273 -8.33 16.72 10.71
N SER A 274 -8.47 17.73 11.57
CA SER A 274 -9.50 17.76 12.63
C SER A 274 -10.93 17.68 12.07
N ALA A 275 -11.22 18.35 10.95
CA ALA A 275 -12.54 18.31 10.34
C ALA A 275 -12.85 16.94 9.71
N THR A 276 -11.82 16.25 9.19
CA THR A 276 -11.95 14.86 8.73
C THR A 276 -12.20 13.93 9.92
N PHE A 277 -11.49 14.15 11.03
CA PHE A 277 -11.71 13.41 12.28
C PHE A 277 -13.13 13.54 12.82
N ASP A 278 -13.67 14.76 12.93
CA ASP A 278 -15.04 14.97 13.41
C ASP A 278 -16.07 14.30 12.51
N LYS A 279 -15.84 14.34 11.18
CA LYS A 279 -16.69 13.67 10.20
C LYS A 279 -16.63 12.14 10.33
N ASN A 280 -15.44 11.58 10.51
CA ASN A 280 -15.28 10.13 10.67
C ASN A 280 -15.82 9.67 12.03
N LEU A 281 -15.60 10.42 13.10
CA LEU A 281 -16.14 10.12 14.43
C LEU A 281 -17.68 10.15 14.42
N SER A 282 -18.29 11.14 13.78
CA SER A 282 -19.75 11.18 13.61
C SER A 282 -20.27 10.07 12.69
N PHE A 283 -19.49 9.64 11.69
CA PHE A 283 -19.80 8.46 10.89
C PHE A 283 -19.80 7.18 11.74
N TRP A 284 -18.79 7.00 12.61
CA TRP A 284 -18.68 5.85 13.52
C TRP A 284 -19.79 5.82 14.59
N LYS A 285 -20.27 6.98 15.04
CA LYS A 285 -21.38 7.08 16.00
C LYS A 285 -22.72 6.61 15.45
N ARG A 286 -22.88 6.40 14.14
CA ARG A 286 -24.12 5.86 13.56
C ARG A 286 -24.17 4.35 13.78
N GLU A 287 -25.23 3.88 14.46
CA GLU A 287 -25.37 2.52 15.04
C GLU A 287 -24.96 1.37 14.10
N ARG A 288 -25.25 1.46 12.80
CA ARG A 288 -24.96 0.38 11.83
C ARG A 288 -23.48 0.13 11.52
N HIS A 289 -22.55 1.00 11.94
CA HIS A 289 -21.13 0.84 11.63
C HIS A 289 -20.37 0.01 12.66
N VAL A 290 -20.84 0.00 13.91
CA VAL A 290 -20.25 -0.81 14.97
C VAL A 290 -20.41 -2.29 14.65
N ASP A 291 -21.61 -2.72 14.25
CA ASP A 291 -21.89 -4.11 13.89
C ASP A 291 -20.98 -4.60 12.74
N ARG A 292 -20.87 -3.82 11.66
CA ARG A 292 -20.00 -4.15 10.52
C ARG A 292 -18.52 -4.21 10.90
N PHE A 293 -18.11 -3.40 11.87
CA PHE A 293 -16.74 -3.43 12.37
C PHE A 293 -16.49 -4.67 13.22
N ILE A 294 -17.44 -5.07 14.06
CA ILE A 294 -17.38 -6.33 14.81
C ILE A 294 -17.30 -7.49 13.81
N ASP A 295 -18.15 -7.53 12.78
CA ASP A 295 -18.08 -8.55 11.72
C ASP A 295 -16.71 -8.59 11.05
N SER A 296 -16.16 -7.42 10.71
CA SER A 296 -14.84 -7.30 10.11
C SER A 296 -13.74 -7.82 11.03
N ILE A 297 -13.80 -7.53 12.34
CA ILE A 297 -12.87 -8.06 13.34
C ILE A 297 -13.01 -9.58 13.43
N LEU A 298 -14.22 -10.11 13.58
CA LEU A 298 -14.45 -11.55 13.73
C LEU A 298 -13.92 -12.34 12.54
N VAL A 299 -14.03 -11.78 11.34
CA VAL A 299 -13.54 -12.39 10.10
C VAL A 299 -12.01 -12.26 9.96
N THR A 300 -11.40 -11.13 10.36
CA THR A 300 -9.98 -10.87 10.09
C THR A 300 -9.04 -11.23 11.25
N LEU A 301 -9.51 -11.11 12.49
CA LEU A 301 -8.73 -11.31 13.71
C LEU A 301 -8.11 -12.71 13.80
N PRO A 302 -8.79 -13.83 13.47
CA PRO A 302 -8.18 -15.15 13.54
C PRO A 302 -6.94 -15.28 12.64
N THR A 303 -7.01 -14.71 11.43
CA THR A 303 -5.89 -14.69 10.48
C THR A 303 -4.72 -13.87 11.02
N ILE A 304 -5.01 -12.67 11.55
CA ILE A 304 -4.00 -11.78 12.13
C ILE A 304 -3.33 -12.46 13.34
N MET A 305 -4.12 -13.02 14.26
CA MET A 305 -3.62 -13.70 15.46
C MET A 305 -2.75 -14.90 15.11
N LEU A 306 -3.16 -15.73 14.15
CA LEU A 306 -2.39 -16.90 13.74
C LEU A 306 -1.03 -16.49 13.14
N LEU A 307 -1.02 -15.53 12.22
CA LEU A 307 0.22 -15.02 11.62
C LEU A 307 1.12 -14.36 12.66
N LEU A 308 0.53 -13.63 13.62
CA LEU A 308 1.26 -12.97 14.69
C LEU A 308 1.90 -13.99 15.65
N ILE A 309 1.16 -15.02 16.07
CA ILE A 309 1.65 -16.08 16.95
C ILE A 309 2.80 -16.85 16.28
N ILE A 310 2.66 -17.21 15.00
CA ILE A 310 3.72 -17.91 14.27
C ILE A 310 4.97 -17.03 14.16
N SER A 311 4.78 -15.76 13.78
CA SER A 311 5.87 -14.78 13.68
C SER A 311 6.61 -14.59 15.02
N ILE A 312 5.87 -14.41 16.11
CA ILE A 312 6.43 -14.26 17.46
C ILE A 312 7.20 -15.52 17.86
N LYS A 313 6.60 -16.71 17.69
CA LYS A 313 7.24 -17.98 18.02
C LYS A 313 8.53 -18.21 17.21
N ALA A 314 8.53 -17.80 15.94
CA ALA A 314 9.72 -17.86 15.09
C ALA A 314 10.82 -16.92 15.55
N MET A 315 10.46 -15.68 15.91
CA MET A 315 11.41 -14.71 16.44
C MET A 315 11.98 -15.13 17.80
N TYR A 316 11.17 -15.74 18.69
CA TYR A 316 11.65 -16.28 19.98
C TYR A 316 12.61 -17.44 19.84
N ARG A 317 12.57 -18.17 18.73
CA ARG A 317 13.55 -19.23 18.40
C ARG A 317 14.85 -18.69 17.80
N SER A 318 14.90 -17.39 17.54
CA SER A 318 16.07 -16.68 17.03
C SER A 318 16.70 -15.87 18.17
N ASP A 319 17.94 -15.41 18.00
CA ASP A 319 18.63 -14.56 18.98
C ASP A 319 18.12 -13.10 18.99
N ILE A 320 16.85 -12.87 18.64
CA ILE A 320 16.26 -11.54 18.57
C ILE A 320 15.86 -11.09 19.99
N PRO A 321 16.30 -9.90 20.44
CA PRO A 321 15.91 -9.35 21.74
C PRO A 321 14.39 -9.24 21.89
N ARG A 322 13.85 -9.65 23.06
CA ARG A 322 12.40 -9.64 23.35
C ARG A 322 11.74 -8.27 23.11
N LYS A 323 12.45 -7.17 23.39
CA LYS A 323 11.96 -5.81 23.13
C LYS A 323 11.68 -5.58 21.64
N ILE A 324 12.51 -6.11 20.74
CA ILE A 324 12.32 -6.01 19.28
C ILE A 324 11.15 -6.89 18.84
N ILE A 325 10.98 -8.07 19.43
CA ILE A 325 9.82 -8.95 19.17
C ILE A 325 8.51 -8.23 19.53
N PHE A 326 8.47 -7.58 20.69
CA PHE A 326 7.32 -6.78 21.10
C PHE A 326 7.03 -5.63 20.12
N LEU A 327 8.06 -4.87 19.72
CA LEU A 327 7.90 -3.81 18.73
C LEU A 327 7.39 -4.34 17.37
N ALA A 328 7.87 -5.51 16.95
CA ALA A 328 7.39 -6.19 15.75
C ALA A 328 5.91 -6.59 15.86
N ALA A 329 5.49 -7.07 17.03
CA ALA A 329 4.10 -7.44 17.26
C ALA A 329 3.17 -6.21 17.21
N VAL A 330 3.60 -5.10 17.81
CA VAL A 330 2.85 -3.84 17.82
C VAL A 330 2.80 -3.20 16.43
N SER A 331 3.88 -3.27 15.65
CA SER A 331 3.94 -2.61 14.33
C SER A 331 2.93 -3.16 13.32
N VAL A 332 2.49 -4.41 13.46
CA VAL A 332 1.43 -5.02 12.64
C VAL A 332 0.09 -4.27 12.76
N PHE A 333 -0.16 -3.65 13.91
CA PHE A 333 -1.38 -2.88 14.16
C PHE A 333 -1.28 -1.42 13.74
N SER A 334 -0.15 -0.98 13.18
CA SER A 334 0.02 0.40 12.73
C SER A 334 -1.03 0.87 11.73
N PRO A 335 -1.55 0.07 10.77
CA PRO A 335 -2.62 0.52 9.89
C PRO A 335 -3.92 0.85 10.65
N LEU A 336 -4.20 0.19 11.78
CA LEU A 336 -5.37 0.50 12.61
C LEU A 336 -5.30 1.90 13.21
N SER A 337 -4.09 2.45 13.38
CA SER A 337 -3.94 3.82 13.86
C SER A 337 -4.47 4.86 12.86
N LEU A 338 -4.59 4.53 11.56
CA LEU A 338 -5.26 5.41 10.61
C LEU A 338 -6.75 5.61 10.92
N HIS A 339 -7.42 4.59 11.48
CA HIS A 339 -8.79 4.72 11.94
C HIS A 339 -8.90 5.59 13.19
N LEU A 340 -7.90 5.52 14.08
CA LEU A 340 -7.84 6.37 15.27
C LEU A 340 -7.57 7.83 14.92
N ILE A 341 -6.76 8.08 13.91
CA ILE A 341 -6.39 9.45 13.52
C ILE A 341 -7.39 10.02 12.49
N ALA A 342 -8.28 9.18 11.94
CA ALA A 342 -9.23 9.54 10.89
C ALA A 342 -8.55 10.27 9.73
N TRP A 343 -7.41 9.72 9.31
CA TRP A 343 -6.50 10.37 8.39
C TRP A 343 -7.08 10.49 6.97
N ASP A 344 -8.07 9.65 6.61
CA ASP A 344 -8.81 9.72 5.34
C ASP A 344 -10.34 9.56 5.53
#